data_AF-A0A819S5Y1-F1
#
_entry.id   AF-A0A819S5Y1-F1
#
_cell.length_a   1.000
_cell.length_b   1.000
_cell.length_c   1.000
_cell.angle_alpha   90.00
_cell.angle_beta   90.00
_cell.angle_gamma   90.00
#
_symmetry.space_group_name_H-M   'P 1'
#
loop_
_entity.id
_entity.type
_entity.pdbx_description
1 polymer ?
#
loop_
_entity_poly.entity_id
_entity_poly.type
_entity_poly.pdbx_seq_one_letter_code
_entity_poly.pdbx_strand_id
1 'polypeptide(L)' 'MDINVQANIDQETLTCPITLQVFRDPVIAKDGHVYERAAIVKWIEKHGTSPLTREALSIDDLQGDDYLKYLAAQR' A
#
# COMPACT_ATOMS: atom_id res chain seq x y z
N MET A 1 4.38 -32.06 -4.72
CA MET A 1 3.37 -31.04 -4.35
C MET A 1 3.89 -29.74 -4.90
N ASP A 2 3.57 -29.48 -6.15
CA ASP A 2 4.10 -28.34 -6.90
C ASP A 2 3.46 -27.07 -6.36
N ILE A 3 4.24 -26.25 -5.66
CA ILE A 3 3.90 -24.88 -5.27
C ILE A 3 4.03 -24.00 -6.51
N ASN A 4 3.11 -24.17 -7.46
CA ASN A 4 2.90 -23.21 -8.53
C ASN A 4 2.01 -22.08 -8.01
N VAL A 5 2.59 -21.21 -7.16
CA VAL A 5 1.97 -19.92 -6.80
C VAL A 5 2.24 -18.97 -7.95
N GLN A 6 1.56 -19.17 -9.08
CA GLN A 6 1.36 -18.08 -10.02
C GLN A 6 0.32 -17.17 -9.37
N ALA A 7 0.80 -16.30 -8.48
CA ALA A 7 -0.02 -15.27 -7.87
C ALA A 7 -0.52 -14.38 -9.01
N ASN A 8 -1.75 -14.63 -9.47
CA ASN A 8 -2.51 -13.66 -10.23
C ASN A 8 -2.83 -12.52 -9.25
N ILE A 9 -1.86 -11.63 -9.09
CA ILE A 9 -1.99 -10.38 -8.36
C ILE A 9 -2.91 -9.51 -9.22
N ASP A 10 -4.20 -9.51 -8.89
CA ASP A 10 -5.26 -8.80 -9.64
C ASP A 10 -4.92 -7.31 -9.78
N GLN A 11 -5.40 -6.63 -10.83
CA GLN A 11 -5.06 -5.22 -11.06
C GLN A 11 -5.40 -4.28 -9.89
N GLU A 12 -6.46 -4.61 -9.16
CA GLU A 12 -6.88 -3.89 -7.95
C GLU A 12 -5.86 -4.01 -6.81
N THR A 13 -5.14 -5.13 -6.71
CA THR A 13 -4.17 -5.36 -5.62
C THR A 13 -2.86 -4.56 -5.74
N LEU A 14 -2.60 -3.94 -6.91
CA LEU A 14 -1.42 -3.08 -7.13
C LEU A 14 -1.76 -1.59 -7.24
N THR A 15 -2.96 -1.19 -6.86
CA THR A 15 -3.44 0.19 -6.98
C THR A 15 -3.63 0.81 -5.60
N CYS A 16 -3.16 2.04 -5.41
CA CYS A 16 -3.36 2.75 -4.16
C CYS A 16 -4.83 3.18 -3.98
N PRO A 17 -5.46 2.91 -2.82
CA PRO A 17 -6.86 3.28 -2.58
C PRO A 17 -7.08 4.80 -2.42
N ILE A 18 -6.02 5.60 -2.24
CA ILE A 18 -6.10 7.06 -2.16
C ILE A 18 -5.94 7.71 -3.55
N THR A 19 -4.90 7.33 -4.29
CA THR A 19 -4.59 7.96 -5.58
C THR A 19 -5.33 7.30 -6.75
N LEU A 20 -5.82 6.07 -6.56
CA LEU A 20 -6.39 5.23 -7.61
C LEU A 20 -5.41 4.98 -8.77
N GLN A 21 -4.10 4.99 -8.47
CA GLN A 21 -3.02 4.72 -9.42
C GLN A 21 -2.17 3.53 -8.96
N VAL A 22 -1.49 2.90 -9.92
CA VAL A 22 -0.52 1.84 -9.63
C VAL A 22 0.57 2.38 -8.70
N PHE A 23 0.97 1.56 -7.71
CA PHE A 23 1.99 1.97 -6.74
C PHE A 23 3.33 2.33 -7.39
N ARG A 24 3.93 3.43 -6.97
CA ARG A 24 5.33 3.78 -7.26
C ARG A 24 6.22 3.55 -6.05
N ASP A 25 5.72 3.92 -4.87
CA ASP A 25 6.40 3.70 -3.60
C ASP A 25 5.42 3.14 -2.57
N PRO A 26 5.09 1.84 -2.67
CA PRO A 26 4.13 1.22 -1.77
C PRO A 26 4.66 1.16 -0.34
N VAL A 27 3.79 1.50 0.60
CA VAL A 27 4.00 1.30 2.03
C VAL A 27 2.84 0.52 2.63
N ILE A 28 3.17 -0.47 3.45
CA ILE A 28 2.22 -1.16 4.31
C ILE A 28 2.08 -0.35 5.60
N ALA A 29 0.84 -0.03 5.97
CA ALA A 29 0.52 0.54 7.26
C ALA A 29 0.23 -0.58 8.28
N LYS A 30 0.33 -0.27 9.59
CA LYS A 30 0.05 -1.24 10.68
C LYS A 30 -1.35 -1.88 10.66
N ASP A 31 -2.30 -1.25 9.96
CA ASP A 31 -3.66 -1.76 9.77
C ASP A 31 -3.75 -2.82 8.65
N GLY A 32 -2.63 -3.14 8.01
CA GLY A 32 -2.50 -4.16 6.97
C GLY A 32 -2.77 -3.66 5.56
N HIS A 33 -3.09 -2.38 5.35
CA HIS A 33 -3.36 -1.82 4.03
C HIS A 33 -2.11 -1.22 3.38
N VAL A 34 -2.10 -1.23 2.04
CA VAL A 34 -1.01 -0.67 1.22
C VAL A 34 -1.43 0.67 0.63
N TYR A 35 -0.54 1.66 0.72
CA TYR A 35 -0.76 2.99 0.19
C TYR A 35 0.46 3.48 -0.60
N GLU A 36 0.24 4.46 -1.47
CA GLU A 36 1.32 5.25 -2.03
C GLU A 36 1.89 6.15 -0.92
N ARG A 37 3.21 6.08 -0.67
CA ARG A 37 3.85 6.76 0.46
C ARG A 37 3.47 8.24 0.55
N ALA A 38 3.58 8.96 -0.56
CA ALA A 38 3.30 10.40 -0.58
C ALA A 38 1.83 10.71 -0.22
N ALA A 39 0.90 9.85 -0.62
CA ALA A 39 -0.53 10.05 -0.38
C ALA A 39 -0.90 9.77 1.08
N ILE A 40 -0.41 8.68 1.66
CA ILE A 40 -0.72 8.32 3.05
C ILE A 40 -0.05 9.25 4.05
N VAL A 41 1.19 9.70 3.80
CA VAL A 41 1.86 10.69 4.66
C VAL A 41 1.03 11.98 4.74
N LYS A 42 0.60 12.51 3.59
CA LYS A 42 -0.25 13.71 3.53
C LYS A 42 -1.60 13.52 4.24
N TRP A 43 -2.17 12.32 4.17
CA TRP A 43 -3.40 11.99 4.89
C TRP A 43 -3.17 11.98 6.40
N ILE A 44 -2.12 11.31 6.88
CA ILE A 44 -1.75 11.23 8.30
C ILE A 44 -1.48 12.62 8.88
N GLU A 45 -0.75 13.48 8.16
CA GLU A 45 -0.48 14.87 8.59
C GLU A 45 -1.76 15.67 8.83
N LYS A 46 -2.81 15.39 8.05
CA LYS A 46 -4.10 16.11 8.14
C LYS A 46 -5.09 15.47 9.11
N HIS A 47 -5.09 14.14 9.22
CA HIS A 47 -6.16 13.38 9.85
C HIS A 47 -5.70 12.48 11.01
N GLY A 48 -4.42 12.12 11.08
CA GLY A 48 -3.87 11.23 12.12
C GLY A 48 -4.48 9.82 12.16
N THR A 49 -5.10 9.37 11.06
CA THR A 49 -5.86 8.12 11.00
C THR A 49 -5.64 7.36 9.71
N SER A 50 -5.96 6.06 9.68
CA SER A 50 -6.09 5.29 8.44
C SER A 50 -7.26 5.81 7.59
N PRO A 51 -7.09 5.99 6.27
CA PRO A 51 -8.21 6.35 5.38
C PRO A 51 -9.32 5.29 5.33
N LEU A 52 -8.99 4.02 5.59
CA LEU A 52 -9.90 2.89 5.41
C LEU A 52 -10.56 2.46 6.72
N THR A 53 -9.79 2.37 7.80
CA THR A 53 -10.32 1.90 9.10
C THR A 53 -10.71 3.04 10.03
N ARG A 54 -10.22 4.26 9.77
CA ARG A 54 -10.33 5.43 10.66
C ARG A 54 -9.63 5.27 12.02
N GLU A 55 -8.86 4.20 12.21
CA GLU A 55 -8.05 4.01 13.41
C GLU A 55 -6.83 4.93 13.41
N ALA A 56 -6.28 5.24 14.58
CA ALA A 56 -5.14 6.13 14.72
C ALA A 56 -3.90 5.57 14.00
N LEU A 57 -3.28 6.39 13.16
CA LEU A 57 -2.14 6.01 12.32
C LEU A 57 -1.11 7.15 12.30
N SER A 58 0.16 6.79 12.43
CA SER A 58 1.30 7.71 12.41
C SER A 58 2.27 7.35 11.29
N ILE A 59 3.18 8.27 10.95
CA ILE A 59 4.19 8.04 9.91
C ILE A 59 5.13 6.87 10.29
N ASP A 60 5.40 6.68 11.58
CA ASP A 60 6.24 5.60 12.09
C ASP A 60 5.58 4.22 11.95
N ASP A 61 4.27 4.17 11.68
CA ASP A 61 3.52 2.94 11.42
C ASP A 61 3.60 2.51 9.93
N LEU A 62 4.42 3.18 9.10
CA LEU A 62 4.55 2.90 7.67
C LEU A 62 5.85 2.16 7.35
N GLN A 63 5.73 0.98 6.77
CA GLN A 63 6.85 0.16 6.31
C GLN A 63 6.85 0.07 4.78
N GLY A 64 8.01 0.27 4.14
CA GLY A 64 8.13 0.06 2.69
C GLY A 64 8.02 -1.42 2.31
N ASP A 65 7.44 -1.69 1.15
CA ASP A 65 7.36 -3.04 0.58
C ASP A 65 8.06 -3.10 -0.80
N ASP A 66 9.29 -3.59 -0.81
CA ASP A 66 10.09 -3.72 -2.04
C ASP A 66 9.53 -4.76 -3.02
N TYR A 67 8.79 -5.76 -2.54
CA TYR A 67 8.20 -6.79 -3.38
C TYR A 67 7.01 -6.23 -4.16
N LEU A 68 6.11 -5.50 -3.50
CA LEU A 68 5.01 -4.79 -4.16
C LEU A 68 5.53 -3.73 -5.13
N LYS A 69 6.64 -3.06 -4.78
CA LYS A 69 7.31 -2.11 -5.67
C LYS A 69 7.82 -2.78 -6.94
N TYR A 70 8.46 -3.94 -6.80
CA TYR A 70 8.90 -4.75 -7.95
C TYR A 70 7.73 -5.18 -8.81
N LEU A 71 6.65 -5.72 -8.22
CA LEU A 71 5.46 -6.15 -8.97
C LEU A 71 4.78 -5.01 -9.71
N ALA A 72 4.63 -3.85 -9.07
CA ALA A 72 4.03 -2.68 -9.67
C ALA A 72 4.84 -2.13 -10.87
N ALA A 73 6.17 -2.28 -10.84
CA ALA A 73 7.06 -1.85 -11.93
C ALA A 73 7.06 -2.78 -13.16
N GLN A 74 6.46 -3.97 -13.06
CA GLN A 74 6.33 -4.93 -14.18
C GLN A 74 5.04 -4.74 -15.00
N ARG A 75 4.26 -3.70 -14.70
CA ARG A 75 3.04 -3.31 -15.41
C ARG A 75 3.32 -2.32 -16.53
#